data_AF-A0A2W0B7Z6-F1
#
_entry.id   AF-A0A2W0B7Z6-F1
#
_cell.length_a   1.000
_cell.length_b   1.000
_cell.length_c   1.000
_cell.angle_alpha   90.00
_cell.angle_beta   90.00
_cell.angle_gamma   90.00
#
_symmetry.space_group_name_H-M   'P 1'
#
loop_
_entity.id
_entity.type
_entity.pdbx_description
1 polymer ?
#
loop_
_entity_poly.entity_id
_entity_poly.type
_entity_poly.pdbx_seq_one_letter_code
_entity_poly.pdbx_strand_id
1 'polypeptide(L)'
;MVPQRPTAIFGILCLFAMPLAAQNQSTKPKPRVVVVGVNGMELDILRPLLLKGQLPNLAEVIKDGAYGKLRTVPAPNCPRVYTTMFTSTKPEEHGVTGFVVGGITA
;
A
#
# COMPACT_ATOMS: atom_id res chain seq x y z
N MET A 1 -11.78 -57.95 29.86
CA MET A 1 -10.74 -58.19 28.84
C MET A 1 -11.37 -57.87 27.49
N VAL A 2 -11.20 -56.63 27.02
CA VAL A 2 -11.76 -56.10 25.75
C VAL A 2 -10.56 -55.74 24.88
N PRO A 3 -10.45 -56.21 23.63
CA PRO A 3 -9.28 -55.94 22.80
C PRO A 3 -9.34 -54.50 22.26
N GLN A 4 -8.31 -53.71 22.54
CA GLN A 4 -8.10 -52.40 21.93
C GLN A 4 -7.72 -52.58 20.46
N ARG A 5 -8.53 -52.02 19.56
CA ARG A 5 -8.24 -51.91 18.13
C ARG A 5 -7.24 -50.77 17.89
N PRO A 6 -6.20 -50.94 17.05
CA PRO A 6 -5.26 -49.86 16.75
C PRO A 6 -5.81 -48.96 15.63
N THR A 7 -6.55 -47.91 15.97
CA THR A 7 -7.03 -46.87 15.03
C THR A 7 -6.15 -45.62 15.07
N ALA A 8 -4.83 -45.76 14.89
CA ALA A 8 -3.92 -44.62 15.03
C ALA A 8 -2.73 -44.56 14.04
N ILE A 9 -2.75 -45.26 12.91
CA ILE A 9 -1.60 -45.21 11.96
C ILE A 9 -1.99 -44.71 10.55
N PHE A 10 -3.27 -44.61 10.20
CA PHE A 10 -3.66 -44.21 8.83
C PHE A 10 -3.79 -42.69 8.59
N GLY A 11 -3.51 -41.84 9.58
CA GLY A 11 -3.68 -40.38 9.47
C GLY A 11 -2.42 -39.59 9.07
N ILE A 12 -1.23 -40.19 9.12
CA ILE A 12 0.04 -39.44 9.01
C ILE A 12 0.66 -39.53 7.60
N LEU A 13 0.19 -40.43 6.73
CA LEU A 13 0.80 -40.63 5.40
C LEU A 13 0.21 -39.75 4.27
N CYS A 14 -0.84 -38.95 4.55
CA CYS A 14 -1.42 -38.03 3.55
C CYS A 14 -0.93 -36.58 3.67
N LEU A 15 -0.13 -36.24 4.70
CA LEU A 15 0.39 -34.88 4.91
C LEU A 15 1.74 -34.59 4.22
N PHE A 16 2.38 -35.60 3.62
CA PHE A 16 3.69 -35.46 2.95
C PHE A 16 3.66 -35.68 1.43
N ALA A 17 2.48 -35.84 0.83
CA ALA A 17 2.31 -36.04 -0.62
C ALA A 17 1.50 -34.92 -1.30
N MET A 18 1.48 -33.71 -0.72
CA MET A 18 1.13 -32.53 -1.52
C MET A 18 2.26 -32.31 -2.52
N PRO A 19 1.97 -32.42 -3.82
CA PRO A 19 3.02 -32.47 -4.80
C PRO A 19 3.76 -31.14 -4.79
N LEU A 20 5.08 -31.25 -4.86
CA LEU A 20 6.06 -30.27 -5.32
C LEU A 20 5.75 -29.73 -6.75
N ALA A 21 4.51 -29.91 -7.24
CA ALA A 21 4.02 -29.42 -8.51
C ALA A 21 3.32 -28.08 -8.26
N ALA A 22 3.82 -27.05 -8.94
CA ALA A 22 3.27 -25.70 -9.02
C ALA A 22 3.70 -24.66 -7.98
N GLN A 23 4.91 -24.77 -7.42
CA GLN A 23 5.68 -23.52 -7.22
C GLN A 23 6.22 -23.05 -8.58
N ASN A 24 5.32 -22.62 -9.46
CA ASN A 24 5.70 -21.85 -10.63
C ASN A 24 6.08 -20.45 -10.13
N GLN A 25 7.28 -20.33 -9.57
CA GLN A 25 7.82 -19.02 -9.19
C GLN A 25 7.96 -18.23 -10.49
N SER A 26 7.10 -17.22 -10.64
CA SER A 26 7.17 -16.28 -11.76
C SER A 26 8.61 -15.78 -11.91
N THR A 27 9.28 -16.19 -12.98
CA THR A 27 10.65 -15.76 -13.34
C THR A 27 10.67 -14.31 -13.82
N LYS A 28 9.50 -13.68 -13.96
CA LYS A 28 9.43 -12.26 -14.33
C LYS A 28 10.00 -11.43 -13.19
N PRO A 29 10.96 -10.54 -13.49
CA PRO A 29 11.48 -9.62 -12.49
C PRO A 29 10.32 -8.81 -11.91
N LYS A 30 10.30 -8.67 -10.58
CA LYS A 30 9.31 -7.82 -9.91
C LYS A 30 9.50 -6.37 -10.38
N PRO A 31 8.41 -5.63 -10.64
CA PRO A 31 8.52 -4.22 -10.97
C PRO A 31 9.19 -3.47 -9.81
N ARG A 32 10.09 -2.56 -10.14
CA ARG A 32 10.63 -1.61 -9.17
C ARG A 32 9.63 -0.49 -9.01
N VAL A 33 9.22 -0.21 -7.77
CA VAL A 33 8.23 0.81 -7.45
C VAL A 33 8.90 1.93 -6.67
N VAL A 34 8.67 3.17 -7.09
CA VAL A 34 9.08 4.38 -6.37
C VAL A 34 7.81 5.18 -6.07
N VAL A 35 7.63 5.55 -4.80
CA VAL A 35 6.55 6.43 -4.35
C VAL A 35 7.16 7.79 -4.04
N VAL A 36 6.67 8.83 -4.73
CA VAL A 36 7.13 10.21 -4.54
C VAL A 36 5.97 11.04 -3.98
N GLY A 37 6.16 11.59 -2.79
CA GLY A 37 5.21 12.50 -2.17
C GLY A 37 5.75 13.92 -2.16
N VAL A 38 4.98 14.87 -2.69
CA VAL A 38 5.39 16.27 -2.80
C VAL A 38 4.30 17.17 -2.22
N ASN A 39 4.66 18.03 -1.26
CA ASN A 39 3.76 19.04 -0.72
C ASN A 39 3.63 20.20 -1.72
N GLY A 40 2.42 20.74 -1.92
CA GLY A 40 2.18 21.83 -2.86
C GLY A 40 1.96 21.39 -4.32
N MET A 41 1.70 20.10 -4.57
CA MET A 41 1.37 19.55 -5.89
C MET A 41 -0.15 19.40 -6.11
N GLU A 42 -0.92 20.42 -5.72
CA GLU A 42 -2.36 20.43 -5.96
C GLU A 42 -2.69 20.58 -7.46
N LEU A 43 -3.78 19.93 -7.91
CA LEU A 43 -4.15 19.92 -9.33
C LEU A 43 -4.49 21.30 -9.90
N ASP A 44 -4.94 22.22 -9.07
CA ASP A 44 -5.17 23.62 -9.43
C ASP A 44 -3.87 24.39 -9.71
N ILE A 45 -2.75 23.99 -9.10
CA ILE A 45 -1.40 24.49 -9.43
C ILE A 45 -0.83 23.77 -10.65
N LEU A 46 -0.94 22.44 -10.69
CA LEU A 46 -0.33 21.62 -11.75
C LEU A 46 -0.99 21.84 -13.12
N ARG A 47 -2.32 21.96 -13.20
CA ARG A 47 -3.03 22.06 -14.48
C ARG A 47 -2.61 23.29 -15.29
N PRO A 48 -2.57 24.53 -14.75
CA PRO A 48 -2.06 25.69 -15.49
C PRO A 48 -0.62 25.52 -15.98
N LEU A 49 0.26 24.89 -15.18
CA LEU A 49 1.66 24.67 -15.55
C LEU A 49 1.79 23.62 -16.66
N LEU A 50 0.99 22.54 -16.60
CA LEU A 50 0.90 21.53 -17.66
C LEU A 50 0.42 22.15 -18.98
N LEU A 51 -0.63 22.99 -18.93
CA LEU A 51 -1.15 23.68 -20.12
C LEU A 51 -0.15 24.65 -20.74
N LYS A 52 0.71 25.28 -19.92
CA LYS A 52 1.82 26.12 -20.39
C LYS A 52 3.04 25.33 -20.89
N GLY A 53 3.01 24.00 -20.84
CA GLY A 53 4.14 23.16 -21.21
C GLY A 53 5.33 23.24 -20.23
N GLN A 54 5.12 23.72 -19.00
CA GLN A 54 6.18 23.95 -18.03
C GLN A 54 6.54 22.71 -17.19
N LEU A 55 5.78 21.62 -17.34
CA LEU A 55 5.98 20.35 -16.63
C LEU A 55 6.08 19.17 -17.61
N PRO A 56 7.08 19.15 -18.52
CA PRO A 56 7.15 18.16 -19.61
C PRO A 56 7.28 16.72 -19.09
N ASN A 57 8.11 16.48 -18.06
CA ASN A 57 8.29 15.14 -17.48
C ASN A 57 7.01 14.63 -16.80
N LEU A 58 6.27 15.51 -16.12
CA LEU A 58 5.00 15.13 -15.50
C LEU A 58 3.93 14.87 -16.57
N ALA A 59 3.92 15.63 -17.66
CA ALA A 59 2.99 15.43 -18.77
C ALA A 59 3.19 14.05 -19.42
N GLU A 60 4.44 13.60 -19.58
CA GLU A 60 4.76 12.25 -20.08
C GLU A 60 4.24 11.15 -19.15
N VAL A 61 4.48 11.28 -17.83
CA VAL A 61 3.97 10.34 -16.82
C VAL A 61 2.43 10.28 -16.83
N ILE A 62 1.77 11.42 -17.00
CA ILE A 62 0.31 11.50 -17.08
C ILE A 62 -0.21 10.83 -18.36
N LYS A 63 0.44 11.04 -19.50
CA LYS A 63 0.05 10.51 -20.80
C LYS A 63 0.01 8.98 -20.81
N ASP A 64 1.03 8.36 -20.20
CA ASP A 64 1.19 6.89 -20.20
C ASP A 64 0.65 6.23 -18.92
N GLY A 65 -0.05 7.00 -18.07
CA GLY A 65 -0.51 6.58 -16.75
C GLY A 65 -1.94 6.98 -16.43
N ALA A 66 -2.25 7.01 -15.13
CA ALA A 66 -3.53 7.46 -14.60
C ALA A 66 -3.30 8.58 -13.58
N TYR A 67 -4.13 9.61 -13.62
CA TYR A 67 -4.06 10.73 -12.69
C TYR A 67 -5.45 11.24 -12.35
N GLY A 68 -5.58 11.88 -11.18
CA GLY A 68 -6.85 12.43 -10.72
C GLY A 68 -6.76 12.95 -9.30
N LYS A 69 -7.86 13.54 -8.83
CA LYS A 69 -7.95 14.03 -7.44
C LYS A 69 -8.19 12.84 -6.52
N LEU A 70 -7.27 12.61 -5.58
CA LEU A 70 -7.45 11.61 -4.53
C LEU A 70 -8.24 12.19 -3.35
N ARG A 71 -8.97 11.33 -2.66
CA ARG A 71 -9.59 11.66 -1.37
C ARG A 71 -8.52 11.62 -0.29
N THR A 72 -8.52 12.63 0.57
CA THR A 72 -7.59 12.71 1.72
C THR A 72 -8.33 12.53 3.04
N VAL A 73 -7.56 12.41 4.12
CA VAL A 73 -8.05 12.40 5.50
C VAL A 73 -8.60 13.78 5.90
N PRO A 74 -9.58 13.88 6.82
CA PRO A 74 -10.04 15.16 7.36
C PRO A 74 -8.92 15.97 8.01
N ALA A 75 -8.98 17.30 7.94
CA ALA A 75 -7.97 18.25 8.43
C ALA A 75 -6.53 17.76 8.11
N PRO A 76 -6.17 17.69 6.82
CA PRO A 76 -4.91 17.09 6.39
C PRO A 76 -3.72 17.96 6.80
N ASN A 77 -2.78 17.36 7.51
CA ASN A 77 -1.43 17.88 7.72
C ASN A 77 -0.41 16.78 7.40
N CYS A 78 0.86 17.17 7.23
CA CYS A 78 1.92 16.28 6.78
C CYS A 78 1.99 14.96 7.58
N PRO A 79 2.13 14.96 8.92
CA PRO A 79 2.28 13.71 9.66
C PRO A 79 1.04 12.82 9.53
N ARG A 80 -0.16 13.40 9.55
CA ARG A 80 -1.41 12.63 9.38
C ARG A 80 -1.48 11.97 8.00
N VAL A 81 -1.26 12.72 6.93
CA VAL A 81 -1.39 12.22 5.54
C VAL A 81 -0.32 11.17 5.21
N TYR A 82 0.96 11.46 5.48
CA TYR A 82 2.05 10.57 5.09
C TYR A 82 2.05 9.27 5.89
N THR A 83 1.74 9.32 7.19
CA THR A 83 1.64 8.10 7.99
C THR A 83 0.46 7.24 7.54
N THR A 84 -0.73 7.83 7.32
CA THR A 84 -1.88 7.09 6.77
C THR A 84 -1.57 6.44 5.42
N MET A 85 -0.89 7.16 4.51
CA MET A 85 -0.47 6.60 3.22
C MET A 85 0.45 5.40 3.40
N PHE A 86 1.40 5.47 4.33
CA PHE A 86 2.41 4.44 4.53
C PHE A 86 1.87 3.22 5.30
N THR A 87 1.00 3.43 6.29
CA THR A 87 0.45 2.34 7.11
C THR A 87 -0.82 1.74 6.53
N SER A 88 -1.49 2.42 5.60
CA SER A 88 -2.80 2.03 5.05
C SER A 88 -3.89 1.89 6.11
N THR A 89 -3.76 2.58 7.25
CA THR A 89 -4.72 2.61 8.35
C THR A 89 -5.12 4.04 8.69
N LYS A 90 -6.22 4.24 9.41
CA LYS A 90 -6.66 5.59 9.77
C LYS A 90 -5.74 6.25 10.82
N PRO A 91 -5.72 7.59 10.93
CA PRO A 91 -4.96 8.32 11.94
C PRO A 91 -5.14 7.80 13.37
N GLU A 92 -6.36 7.43 13.73
CA GLU A 92 -6.70 6.91 15.06
C GLU A 92 -6.18 5.48 15.29
N GLU A 93 -6.00 4.70 14.22
CA GLU A 93 -5.52 3.32 14.27
C GLU A 93 -3.98 3.27 14.36
N HIS A 94 -3.26 4.13 13.62
CA HIS A 94 -1.79 4.21 13.72
C HIS A 94 -1.28 5.22 14.76
N GLY A 95 -2.17 6.01 15.38
CA GLY A 95 -1.86 6.93 16.48
C GLY A 95 -1.16 8.24 16.08
N VAL A 96 -0.92 8.48 14.78
CA VAL A 96 -0.32 9.74 14.30
C VAL A 96 -1.41 10.66 13.80
N THR A 97 -1.90 11.50 14.71
CA THR A 97 -3.09 12.31 14.47
C THR A 97 -2.79 13.76 14.11
N GLY A 98 -1.56 14.25 14.17
CA GLY A 98 -1.26 15.63 13.77
C GLY A 98 -0.02 16.19 14.43
N PHE A 99 0.12 17.51 14.36
CA PHE A 99 1.18 18.23 15.09
C PHE A 99 0.71 18.56 16.50
N VAL A 100 1.63 18.71 17.45
CA VAL A 100 1.30 19.26 18.77
C VAL A 100 1.70 20.73 18.80
N VAL A 101 0.72 21.61 19.02
CA VAL A 101 0.92 23.06 19.15
C VAL A 101 0.31 23.50 20.48
N GLY A 102 1.14 23.98 21.40
CA GLY A 102 0.68 24.41 22.73
C GLY A 102 0.01 23.31 23.56
N GLY A 103 0.38 22.05 23.36
CA GLY A 103 -0.23 20.88 24.03
C GLY A 103 -1.53 20.38 23.40
N ILE A 104 -1.97 20.99 22.30
CA ILE A 104 -3.18 20.60 21.57
C ILE A 104 -2.76 20.00 20.22
N THR A 105 -3.42 18.92 19.81
CA THR A 105 -3.21 18.34 18.47
C THR A 105 -3.88 19.23 17.42
N ALA A 106 -3.07 19.76 16.50
CA ALA A 106 -3.46 20.50 15.30
C ALA A 106 -3.46 19.58 14.06
#